data_AF-A0A976DFS9-F1
#
_entry.id   AF-A0A976DFS9-F1
#
_cell.length_a   1.000
_cell.length_b   1.000
_cell.length_c   1.000
_cell.angle_alpha   90.00
_cell.angle_beta   90.00
_cell.angle_gamma   90.00
#
_symmetry.space_group_name_H-M   'P 1'
#
loop_
_entity.id
_entity.type
_entity.pdbx_description
1 polymer ?
#
loop_
_entity_poly.entity_id
_entity_poly.type
_entity_poly.pdbx_seq_one_letter_code
_entity_poly.pdbx_strand_id
1 'polypeptide(L)'
;MQLALPFPTPTLFPSPPATMNNRGMARRSTGESISDELTRTSETRRSPFARSKRADSPELPPPTAAESAQKLRNKALRLLTTREHSREELLRKLAQSREKLARRNSTQQNAESSKDDIEQLIDQLAAQGWQSDDRYAEAIVRRLTGQAAKRFIADKLAQAGIKKEAAQIALDALEQDEFETATALWNRRFGDAPKDEKERQRHIRFLLTRGFGLGDAFKIVPKATDPPTASFGRRWRGKLERGDE
;
A
#
# COMPACT_ATOMS: atom_id res chain seq x y z
N MET A 1 -32.67 -41.48 -7.11
CA MET A 1 -31.56 -41.50 -8.08
C MET A 1 -31.38 -40.10 -8.65
N GLN A 2 -30.39 -39.36 -8.18
CA GLN A 2 -30.08 -38.01 -8.65
C GLN A 2 -28.65 -38.01 -9.21
N LEU A 3 -28.56 -37.69 -10.49
CA LEU A 3 -27.35 -37.63 -11.31
C LEU A 3 -26.49 -36.45 -10.86
N ALA A 4 -25.27 -36.73 -10.41
CA ALA A 4 -24.26 -35.72 -10.11
C ALA A 4 -23.63 -35.22 -11.42
N LEU A 5 -23.73 -33.92 -11.68
CA LEU A 5 -23.01 -33.24 -12.77
C LEU A 5 -21.54 -33.01 -12.36
N PRO A 6 -20.56 -33.17 -13.28
CA PRO A 6 -19.14 -32.99 -12.95
C PRO A 6 -18.75 -31.51 -12.85
N PHE A 7 -17.90 -31.19 -11.86
CA PHE A 7 -17.30 -29.86 -11.66
C PHE A 7 -16.30 -29.51 -12.78
N PRO A 8 -16.21 -28.23 -13.20
CA PRO A 8 -15.28 -27.81 -14.25
C PRO A 8 -13.83 -27.76 -13.78
N THR A 9 -12.91 -28.28 -14.62
CA THR A 9 -11.46 -28.22 -14.43
C THR A 9 -10.91 -26.81 -14.63
N PRO A 10 -9.97 -26.32 -13.81
CA PRO A 10 -9.35 -25.01 -14.02
C PRO A 10 -8.36 -25.04 -15.20
N THR A 11 -8.65 -24.24 -16.22
CA THR A 11 -7.76 -23.95 -17.35
C THR A 11 -6.56 -23.12 -16.90
N LEU A 12 -5.35 -23.64 -17.14
CA LEU A 12 -4.07 -23.00 -16.87
C LEU A 12 -3.84 -21.86 -17.89
N PHE A 13 -3.78 -20.60 -17.42
CA PHE A 13 -3.40 -19.45 -18.25
C PHE A 13 -1.87 -19.38 -18.38
N PRO A 14 -1.31 -19.20 -19.60
CA PRO A 14 0.13 -18.98 -19.76
C PRO A 14 0.54 -17.55 -19.37
N SER A 15 1.67 -17.43 -18.69
CA SER A 15 2.29 -16.18 -18.26
C SER A 15 2.71 -15.28 -19.44
N PRO A 16 2.61 -13.95 -19.33
CA PRO A 16 3.05 -13.03 -20.38
C PRO A 16 4.59 -12.89 -20.43
N PRO A 17 5.19 -12.69 -21.62
CA PRO A 17 6.63 -12.47 -21.77
C PRO A 17 7.07 -11.07 -21.32
N ALA A 18 8.33 -11.00 -20.86
CA ALA A 18 8.99 -9.81 -20.36
C ALA A 18 9.18 -8.73 -21.45
N THR A 19 8.68 -7.52 -21.20
CA THR A 19 8.94 -6.36 -22.06
C THR A 19 10.36 -5.85 -21.85
N MET A 20 11.19 -6.01 -22.88
CA MET A 20 12.53 -5.44 -22.98
C MET A 20 12.49 -3.92 -23.15
N ASN A 21 13.43 -3.28 -22.46
CA ASN A 21 13.70 -1.86 -22.36
C ASN A 21 14.34 -1.33 -23.66
N ASN A 22 13.68 -0.43 -24.38
CA ASN A 22 14.20 0.22 -25.58
C ASN A 22 15.03 1.46 -25.20
N ARG A 23 16.35 1.30 -25.10
CA ARG A 23 17.30 2.42 -25.07
C ARG A 23 17.89 2.63 -26.47
N GLY A 24 17.83 3.88 -26.92
CA GLY A 24 18.95 4.53 -27.61
C GLY A 24 19.15 4.20 -29.09
N MET A 25 18.45 4.93 -29.94
CA MET A 25 18.90 5.25 -31.29
C MET A 25 20.06 6.25 -31.21
N ALA A 26 21.20 5.97 -31.85
CA ALA A 26 22.03 6.98 -32.52
C ALA A 26 23.00 6.29 -33.49
N ARG A 27 22.81 6.60 -34.78
CA ARG A 27 23.65 6.14 -35.89
C ARG A 27 24.84 7.08 -36.09
N ARG A 28 25.91 6.48 -36.59
CA ARG A 28 27.15 7.04 -37.15
C ARG A 28 26.88 8.12 -38.20
N SER A 29 27.79 9.10 -38.31
CA SER A 29 28.61 9.35 -39.52
C SER A 29 29.47 10.62 -39.38
N THR A 30 30.78 10.49 -39.66
CA THR A 30 31.69 11.34 -40.50
C THR A 30 31.52 12.86 -40.44
N GLY A 31 32.54 13.71 -40.35
CA GLY A 31 33.97 13.67 -40.69
C GLY A 31 34.39 15.12 -41.02
N GLU A 32 35.68 15.44 -40.85
CA GLU A 32 36.43 16.59 -41.41
C GLU A 32 36.00 18.04 -41.04
N SER A 33 36.83 18.81 -40.33
CA SER A 33 37.93 19.67 -40.84
C SER A 33 37.41 20.94 -41.55
N ILE A 34 37.93 22.16 -41.46
CA ILE A 34 39.05 22.85 -40.81
C ILE A 34 38.74 24.35 -41.06
N SER A 35 39.12 25.21 -40.10
CA SER A 35 39.55 26.64 -40.14
C SER A 35 39.02 27.70 -41.13
N ASP A 36 39.12 28.95 -40.62
CA ASP A 36 39.31 30.22 -41.35
C ASP A 36 38.09 30.82 -42.07
N GLU A 37 37.85 32.13 -42.16
CA GLU A 37 38.47 33.36 -41.69
C GLU A 37 37.44 34.48 -41.95
N LEU A 38 37.65 35.62 -41.29
CA LEU A 38 36.89 36.86 -41.39
C LEU A 38 36.67 37.36 -42.84
N THR A 39 35.53 37.99 -43.13
CA THR A 39 35.44 39.37 -43.70
C THR A 39 33.99 39.80 -44.01
N ARG A 40 33.60 40.89 -43.33
CA ARG A 40 32.94 42.13 -43.78
C ARG A 40 31.88 42.15 -44.92
N THR A 41 30.89 43.04 -44.70
CA THR A 41 29.94 43.68 -45.65
C THR A 41 28.80 42.78 -46.18
N SER A 42 27.54 43.18 -46.33
CA SER A 42 26.80 44.44 -46.16
C SER A 42 25.30 44.11 -46.30
N GLU A 43 24.47 44.86 -45.56
CA GLU A 43 23.13 45.31 -45.95
C GLU A 43 21.96 44.33 -46.24
N THR A 44 20.93 44.54 -45.43
CA THR A 44 19.53 44.71 -45.84
C THR A 44 18.76 43.51 -46.38
N ARG A 45 17.96 42.91 -45.48
CA ARG A 45 16.50 42.79 -45.66
C ARG A 45 15.85 42.64 -44.28
N ARG A 46 15.29 43.74 -43.77
CA ARG A 46 14.35 43.72 -42.64
C ARG A 46 13.16 42.86 -43.05
N SER A 47 12.93 41.76 -42.34
CA SER A 47 11.66 41.02 -42.39
C SER A 47 10.55 41.92 -41.82
N PRO A 48 9.40 42.10 -42.50
CA PRO A 48 8.29 42.89 -41.99
C PRO A 48 7.49 42.15 -40.91
N PHE A 49 7.84 40.89 -40.61
CA PHE A 49 7.22 40.12 -39.54
C PHE A 49 8.02 40.22 -38.23
N ALA A 50 8.24 41.46 -37.78
CA ALA A 50 8.50 41.71 -36.37
C ALA A 50 7.20 41.39 -35.63
N ARG A 51 7.08 40.15 -35.13
CA ARG A 51 6.03 39.75 -34.21
C ARG A 51 6.11 40.70 -33.02
N SER A 52 5.18 41.64 -32.97
CA SER A 52 4.99 42.57 -31.85
C SER A 52 5.12 41.78 -30.56
N LYS A 53 6.04 42.19 -29.68
CA LYS A 53 5.97 41.84 -28.26
C LYS A 53 4.54 42.11 -27.82
N ARG A 54 3.74 41.04 -27.65
CA ARG A 54 2.59 41.10 -26.77
C ARG A 54 3.17 41.20 -25.36
N ALA A 55 3.48 42.44 -24.97
CA ALA A 55 3.43 42.82 -23.58
C ALA A 55 2.01 42.54 -23.09
N ASP A 56 1.92 42.02 -21.87
CA ASP A 56 0.69 41.72 -21.13
C ASP A 56 -0.20 40.61 -21.71
N SER A 57 0.33 39.39 -21.71
CA SER A 57 -0.55 38.27 -21.29
C SER A 57 -0.70 38.41 -19.77
N PRO A 58 -1.91 38.44 -19.20
CA PRO A 58 -2.06 38.51 -17.76
C PRO A 58 -1.36 37.30 -17.17
N GLU A 59 -0.32 37.56 -16.38
CA GLU A 59 0.31 36.57 -15.55
C GLU A 59 -0.80 35.97 -14.69
N LEU A 60 -1.26 34.77 -15.07
CA LEU A 60 -2.26 34.03 -14.30
C LEU A 60 -1.73 34.03 -12.86
N PRO A 61 -2.50 34.54 -11.88
CA PRO A 61 -2.02 34.57 -10.51
C PRO A 61 -1.56 33.15 -10.15
N PRO A 62 -0.46 33.00 -9.38
CA PRO A 62 -0.02 31.69 -8.93
C PRO A 62 -1.24 30.95 -8.38
N PRO A 63 -1.42 29.64 -8.67
CA PRO A 63 -2.66 28.91 -8.37
C PRO A 63 -3.09 29.28 -6.97
N THR A 64 -4.17 30.07 -6.91
CA THR A 64 -4.47 30.83 -5.69
C THR A 64 -4.70 29.85 -4.55
N ALA A 65 -4.46 30.26 -3.31
CA ALA A 65 -4.70 29.40 -2.14
C ALA A 65 -6.07 28.69 -2.22
N ALA A 66 -7.09 29.37 -2.78
CA ALA A 66 -8.41 28.85 -3.10
C ALA A 66 -8.42 27.62 -4.05
N GLU A 67 -7.63 27.61 -5.13
CA GLU A 67 -7.54 26.45 -6.03
C GLU A 67 -6.94 25.24 -5.33
N SER A 68 -5.92 25.46 -4.49
CA SER A 68 -5.27 24.39 -3.74
C SER A 68 -6.23 23.80 -2.70
N ALA A 69 -7.00 24.65 -2.00
CA ALA A 69 -8.06 24.24 -1.09
C ALA A 69 -9.17 23.45 -1.81
N GLN A 70 -9.60 23.90 -2.99
CA GLN A 70 -10.62 23.19 -3.78
C GLN A 70 -10.11 21.80 -4.24
N LYS A 71 -8.84 21.70 -4.63
CA LYS A 71 -8.21 20.40 -4.97
C LYS A 71 -8.18 19.46 -3.75
N LEU A 72 -7.90 19.97 -2.55
CA LEU A 72 -7.95 19.19 -1.31
C LEU A 72 -9.38 18.76 -0.95
N ARG A 73 -10.36 19.66 -1.07
CA ARG A 73 -11.78 19.34 -0.86
C ARG A 73 -12.26 18.24 -1.81
N ASN A 74 -11.99 18.37 -3.10
CA ASN A 74 -12.31 17.35 -4.09
C ASN A 74 -11.63 16.01 -3.78
N LYS A 75 -10.39 16.04 -3.27
CA LYS A 75 -9.67 14.84 -2.85
C LYS A 75 -10.33 14.20 -1.63
N ALA A 76 -10.73 14.98 -0.63
CA ALA A 76 -11.42 14.51 0.57
C ALA A 76 -12.74 13.84 0.21
N LEU A 77 -13.56 14.49 -0.63
CA LEU A 77 -14.83 13.92 -1.10
C LEU A 77 -14.62 12.60 -1.84
N ARG A 78 -13.65 12.53 -2.77
CA ARG A 78 -13.33 11.26 -3.48
C ARG A 78 -12.94 10.12 -2.53
N LEU A 79 -12.23 10.43 -1.45
CA LEU A 79 -11.89 9.44 -0.43
C LEU A 79 -13.16 8.95 0.28
N LEU A 80 -13.96 9.89 0.78
CA LEU A 80 -15.19 9.61 1.54
C LEU A 80 -16.27 8.91 0.73
N THR A 81 -16.38 9.17 -0.58
CA THR A 81 -17.31 8.44 -1.46
C THR A 81 -16.90 6.98 -1.69
N THR A 82 -15.63 6.63 -1.46
CA THR A 82 -15.12 5.27 -1.70
C THR A 82 -15.32 4.39 -0.47
N ARG A 83 -15.02 4.91 0.72
CA ARG A 83 -15.19 4.22 2.00
C ARG A 83 -15.16 5.21 3.15
N GLU A 84 -15.61 4.76 4.31
CA GLU A 84 -15.44 5.48 5.57
C GLU A 84 -13.94 5.70 5.86
N HIS A 85 -13.64 6.90 6.35
CA HIS A 85 -12.32 7.32 6.80
C HIS A 85 -12.41 8.01 8.15
N SER A 86 -11.46 7.70 9.05
CA SER A 86 -11.33 8.43 10.30
C SER A 86 -10.80 9.84 10.05
N ARG A 87 -11.04 10.74 11.02
CA ARG A 87 -10.48 12.10 11.01
C ARG A 87 -8.96 12.07 10.82
N GLU A 88 -8.26 11.22 11.57
CA GLU A 88 -6.80 11.06 11.50
C GLU A 88 -6.31 10.52 10.15
N GLU A 89 -7.03 9.55 9.56
CA GLU A 89 -6.69 9.06 8.22
C GLU A 89 -6.81 10.15 7.15
N LEU A 90 -7.84 11.00 7.25
CA LEU A 90 -8.04 12.12 6.33
C LEU A 90 -6.95 13.17 6.50
N LEU A 91 -6.65 13.56 7.74
CA LEU A 91 -5.58 14.52 8.05
C LEU A 91 -4.27 14.08 7.40
N ARG A 92 -3.86 12.83 7.63
CA ARG A 92 -2.63 12.28 7.07
C ARG A 92 -2.61 12.31 5.54
N LYS A 93 -3.69 11.88 4.89
CA LYS A 93 -3.77 11.80 3.42
C LYS A 93 -3.84 13.18 2.76
N LEU A 94 -4.56 14.12 3.36
CA LEU A 94 -4.68 15.48 2.85
C LEU A 94 -3.36 16.25 3.04
N ALA A 95 -2.67 16.06 4.17
CA ALA A 95 -1.34 16.63 4.38
C ALA A 95 -0.33 16.13 3.33
N GLN A 96 -0.28 14.82 3.07
CA GLN A 96 0.57 14.25 2.00
C GLN A 96 0.19 14.78 0.60
N SER A 97 -1.11 14.94 0.33
CA SER A 97 -1.58 15.50 -0.94
C SER A 97 -1.15 16.97 -1.09
N ARG A 98 -1.23 17.76 -0.02
CA ARG A 98 -0.80 19.15 -0.01
C ARG A 98 0.70 19.25 -0.25
N GLU A 99 1.51 18.46 0.45
CA GLU A 99 2.95 18.40 0.25
C GLU A 99 3.30 18.08 -1.21
N LYS A 100 2.61 17.09 -1.81
CA LYS A 100 2.79 16.75 -3.23
C LYS A 100 2.37 17.86 -4.20
N LEU A 101 1.42 18.72 -3.80
CA LEU A 101 1.04 19.90 -4.59
C LEU A 101 2.08 21.02 -4.42
N ALA A 102 2.54 21.27 -3.20
CA ALA A 102 3.58 22.26 -2.90
C ALA A 102 4.89 21.97 -3.65
N ARG A 103 5.33 20.70 -3.65
CA ARG A 103 6.50 20.24 -4.41
C ARG A 103 6.36 20.44 -5.93
N ARG A 104 5.14 20.41 -6.47
CA ARG A 104 4.87 20.62 -7.90
C ARG A 104 4.80 22.09 -8.29
N ASN A 105 4.34 22.94 -7.38
CA ASN A 105 4.12 24.36 -7.62
C ASN A 105 5.29 25.24 -7.16
N SER A 106 6.43 24.66 -6.78
CA SER A 106 7.62 25.38 -6.26
C SER A 106 7.31 26.41 -5.16
N THR A 107 6.22 26.20 -4.42
CA THR A 107 5.72 27.14 -3.41
C THR A 107 5.98 26.51 -2.04
N GLN A 108 7.07 26.89 -1.39
CA GLN A 108 7.44 26.42 -0.05
C GLN A 108 6.81 27.24 1.08
N GLN A 109 6.28 28.42 0.77
CA GLN A 109 5.69 29.32 1.76
C GLN A 109 4.22 28.95 1.99
N ASN A 110 3.94 28.12 3.01
CA ASN A 110 2.67 28.00 3.77
C ASN A 110 2.57 26.61 4.42
N ALA A 111 3.55 26.24 5.26
CA ALA A 111 3.52 24.98 5.99
C ALA A 111 2.65 25.08 7.26
N GLU A 112 2.80 26.16 8.03
CA GLU A 112 2.19 26.36 9.36
C GLU A 112 0.67 26.64 9.30
N SER A 113 0.23 27.71 8.61
CA SER A 113 -1.19 28.18 8.53
C SER A 113 -2.17 27.20 7.88
N SER A 114 -1.69 26.03 7.54
CA SER A 114 -2.17 25.24 6.43
C SER A 114 -2.58 23.85 6.96
N LYS A 115 -2.04 23.43 8.12
CA LYS A 115 -2.58 22.28 8.86
C LYS A 115 -3.97 22.62 9.40
N ASP A 116 -4.11 23.82 9.94
CA ASP A 116 -5.37 24.37 10.43
C ASP A 116 -6.44 24.40 9.33
N ASP A 117 -6.09 24.77 8.10
CA ASP A 117 -7.02 24.74 6.95
C ASP A 117 -7.56 23.32 6.65
N ILE A 118 -6.71 22.29 6.80
CA ILE A 118 -7.12 20.89 6.57
C ILE A 118 -8.03 20.43 7.71
N GLU A 119 -7.68 20.77 8.96
CA GLU A 119 -8.52 20.46 10.13
C GLU A 119 -9.90 21.11 9.99
N GLN A 120 -9.96 22.41 9.64
CA GLN A 120 -11.21 23.12 9.39
C GLN A 120 -12.03 22.50 8.26
N LEU A 121 -11.39 22.10 7.15
CA LEU A 121 -12.06 21.41 6.06
C LEU A 121 -12.68 20.08 6.52
N ILE A 122 -11.95 19.29 7.32
CA ILE A 122 -12.47 18.02 7.83
C ILE A 122 -13.60 18.27 8.81
N ASP A 123 -13.51 19.29 9.67
CA ASP A 123 -14.57 19.65 10.61
C ASP A 123 -15.84 20.09 9.85
N GLN A 124 -15.72 20.84 8.76
CA GLN A 124 -16.86 21.14 7.88
C GLN A 124 -17.48 19.88 7.26
N LEU A 125 -16.65 18.95 6.80
CA LEU A 125 -17.13 17.69 6.22
C LEU A 125 -17.81 16.81 7.27
N ALA A 126 -17.30 16.79 8.51
CA ALA A 126 -17.92 16.11 9.63
C ALA A 126 -19.27 16.75 10.00
N ALA A 127 -19.35 18.08 10.08
CA ALA A 127 -20.61 18.80 10.33
C ALA A 127 -21.66 18.56 9.23
N GLN A 128 -21.22 18.36 7.98
CA GLN A 128 -22.08 17.99 6.86
C GLN A 128 -22.43 16.48 6.83
N GLY A 129 -21.96 15.69 7.80
CA GLY A 129 -22.22 14.26 7.91
C GLY A 129 -21.40 13.38 6.96
N TRP A 130 -20.47 13.94 6.17
CA TRP A 130 -19.61 13.17 5.27
C TRP A 130 -18.59 12.31 6.01
N GLN A 131 -18.12 12.78 7.17
CA GLN A 131 -17.15 12.07 8.00
C GLN A 131 -17.78 11.72 9.35
N SER A 132 -17.59 10.49 9.80
CA SER A 132 -17.98 10.03 11.15
C SER A 132 -17.00 8.96 11.62
N ASP A 133 -16.39 9.20 12.78
CA ASP A 133 -15.49 8.23 13.40
C ASP A 133 -16.26 6.99 13.90
N ASP A 134 -17.52 7.14 14.30
CA ASP A 134 -18.38 6.03 14.72
C ASP A 134 -18.68 5.09 13.53
N ARG A 135 -19.12 5.64 12.39
CA ARG A 135 -19.35 4.84 11.17
C ARG A 135 -18.06 4.19 10.69
N TYR A 136 -16.92 4.88 10.82
CA TYR A 136 -15.63 4.29 10.51
C TYR A 136 -15.32 3.10 11.42
N ALA A 137 -15.55 3.22 12.72
CA ALA A 137 -15.31 2.15 13.68
C ALA A 137 -16.15 0.91 13.36
N GLU A 138 -17.46 1.09 13.14
CA GLU A 138 -18.39 0.04 12.72
C GLU A 138 -17.95 -0.64 11.41
N ALA A 139 -17.58 0.16 10.41
CA ALA A 139 -17.12 -0.36 9.12
C ALA A 139 -15.84 -1.21 9.26
N ILE A 140 -14.91 -0.82 10.13
CA ILE A 140 -13.68 -1.58 10.40
C ILE A 140 -13.99 -2.89 11.13
N VAL A 141 -14.84 -2.86 12.16
CA VAL A 141 -15.28 -4.06 12.89
C VAL A 141 -15.94 -5.03 11.92
N ARG A 142 -16.94 -4.57 11.17
CA ARG A 142 -17.66 -5.38 10.17
C ARG A 142 -16.71 -6.00 9.14
N ARG A 143 -15.73 -5.26 8.65
CA ARG A 143 -14.75 -5.78 7.67
C ARG A 143 -13.85 -6.86 8.27
N LEU A 144 -13.47 -6.73 9.54
CA LEU A 144 -12.51 -7.61 10.20
C LEU A 144 -13.14 -8.75 11.01
N THR A 145 -14.46 -8.75 11.14
CA THR A 145 -15.24 -9.86 11.70
C THR A 145 -14.89 -11.15 10.96
N GLY A 146 -14.56 -12.21 11.70
CA GLY A 146 -14.13 -13.48 11.11
C GLY A 146 -12.71 -13.48 10.51
N GLN A 147 -11.96 -12.38 10.59
CA GLN A 147 -10.63 -12.24 9.99
C GLN A 147 -9.51 -11.88 10.98
N ALA A 148 -9.86 -11.37 12.16
CA ALA A 148 -8.94 -10.96 13.20
C ALA A 148 -9.56 -11.06 14.60
N ALA A 149 -8.71 -11.13 15.61
CA ALA A 149 -9.11 -11.10 17.02
C ALA A 149 -9.62 -9.72 17.43
N LYS A 150 -10.46 -9.66 18.49
CA LYS A 150 -11.04 -8.40 18.98
C LYS A 150 -9.95 -7.39 19.34
N ARG A 151 -8.87 -7.85 19.97
CA ARG A 151 -7.70 -7.01 20.31
C ARG A 151 -7.04 -6.36 19.09
N PHE A 152 -6.85 -7.10 18.00
CA PHE A 152 -6.24 -6.52 16.78
C PHE A 152 -7.12 -5.43 16.17
N ILE A 153 -8.44 -5.64 16.20
CA ILE A 153 -9.41 -4.65 15.73
C ILE A 153 -9.34 -3.40 16.62
N ALA A 154 -9.28 -3.56 17.94
CA ALA A 154 -9.11 -2.45 18.89
C ALA A 154 -7.81 -1.66 18.64
N ASP A 155 -6.68 -2.34 18.49
CA ASP A 155 -5.39 -1.69 18.20
C ASP A 155 -5.44 -0.91 16.89
N LYS A 156 -6.12 -1.46 15.88
CA LYS A 156 -6.29 -0.80 14.59
C LYS A 156 -7.16 0.46 14.68
N LEU A 157 -8.23 0.43 15.49
CA LEU A 157 -9.07 1.61 15.73
C LEU A 157 -8.28 2.69 16.48
N ALA A 158 -7.49 2.30 17.48
CA ALA A 158 -6.61 3.23 18.20
C ALA A 158 -5.57 3.88 17.28
N GLN A 159 -4.92 3.09 16.41
CA GLN A 159 -3.98 3.62 15.40
C GLN A 159 -4.64 4.56 14.40
N ALA A 160 -5.94 4.43 14.17
CA ALA A 160 -6.73 5.31 13.31
C ALA A 160 -7.25 6.56 14.06
N GLY A 161 -6.86 6.77 15.32
CA GLY A 161 -7.23 7.94 16.12
C GLY A 161 -8.66 7.91 16.68
N ILE A 162 -9.31 6.75 16.67
CA ILE A 162 -10.70 6.63 17.15
C ILE A 162 -10.72 6.70 18.68
N LYS A 163 -11.64 7.51 19.21
CA LYS A 163 -11.85 7.64 20.66
C LYS A 163 -12.21 6.28 21.26
N LYS A 164 -11.70 6.04 22.46
CA LYS A 164 -11.90 4.76 23.17
C LYS A 164 -13.38 4.39 23.31
N GLU A 165 -14.25 5.36 23.58
CA GLU A 165 -15.69 5.16 23.74
C GLU A 165 -16.33 4.65 22.45
N ALA A 166 -16.13 5.34 21.32
CA ALA A 166 -16.62 4.93 20.00
C ALA A 166 -16.08 3.56 19.59
N ALA A 167 -14.79 3.32 19.84
CA ALA A 167 -14.18 2.02 19.57
C ALA A 167 -14.83 0.90 20.40
N GLN A 168 -15.09 1.15 21.69
CA GLN A 168 -15.71 0.18 22.58
C GLN A 168 -17.13 -0.17 22.14
N ILE A 169 -17.95 0.82 21.80
CA ILE A 169 -19.31 0.61 21.29
C ILE A 169 -19.31 -0.30 20.06
N ALA A 170 -18.45 -0.01 19.07
CA ALA A 170 -18.35 -0.82 17.86
C ALA A 170 -17.84 -2.24 18.16
N LEU A 171 -16.91 -2.39 19.10
CA LEU A 171 -16.33 -3.67 19.52
C LEU A 171 -17.27 -4.51 20.37
N ASP A 172 -18.23 -3.92 21.07
CA ASP A 172 -19.22 -4.64 21.87
C ASP A 172 -20.33 -5.23 21.01
N ALA A 173 -20.60 -4.65 19.84
CA ALA A 173 -21.44 -5.26 18.82
C ALA A 173 -20.78 -6.46 18.11
N LEU A 174 -19.49 -6.72 18.35
CA LEU A 174 -18.77 -7.84 17.76
C LEU A 174 -18.99 -9.12 18.56
N GLU A 175 -19.94 -9.94 18.10
CA GLU A 175 -20.17 -11.29 18.59
C GLU A 175 -19.40 -12.30 17.73
N GLN A 176 -18.25 -12.77 18.23
CA GLN A 176 -17.51 -13.87 17.61
C GLN A 176 -16.74 -14.67 18.66
N ASP A 177 -16.71 -15.99 18.50
CA ASP A 177 -15.78 -16.85 19.25
C ASP A 177 -14.38 -16.72 18.62
N GLU A 178 -13.39 -16.28 19.42
CA GLU A 178 -12.04 -16.04 18.93
C GLU A 178 -11.34 -17.33 18.50
N PHE A 179 -11.59 -18.45 19.18
CA PHE A 179 -10.98 -19.74 18.89
C PHE A 179 -11.55 -20.33 17.60
N GLU A 180 -12.86 -20.30 17.42
CA GLU A 180 -13.52 -20.74 16.19
C GLU A 180 -13.09 -19.89 14.99
N THR A 181 -13.04 -18.56 15.19
CA THR A 181 -12.58 -17.63 14.15
C THR A 181 -11.14 -17.91 13.72
N ALA A 182 -10.25 -18.08 14.69
CA ALA A 182 -8.85 -18.41 14.43
C ALA A 182 -8.71 -19.75 13.69
N THR A 183 -9.48 -20.76 14.11
CA THR A 183 -9.48 -22.11 13.52
C THR A 183 -9.95 -22.07 12.07
N ALA A 184 -11.10 -21.45 11.81
CA ALA A 184 -11.63 -21.28 10.45
C ALA A 184 -10.64 -20.53 9.54
N LEU A 185 -9.99 -19.50 10.08
CA LEU A 185 -9.02 -18.70 9.33
C LEU A 185 -7.72 -19.47 9.04
N TRP A 186 -7.23 -20.27 9.99
CA TRP A 186 -6.08 -21.15 9.80
C TRP A 186 -6.39 -22.23 8.77
N ASN A 187 -7.53 -22.92 8.90
CA ASN A 187 -8.01 -23.94 7.96
C ASN A 187 -8.12 -23.39 6.53
N ARG A 188 -8.68 -22.18 6.36
CA ARG A 188 -8.81 -21.55 5.04
C ARG A 188 -7.47 -21.24 4.39
N ARG A 189 -6.43 -20.93 5.17
CA ARG A 189 -5.12 -20.52 4.64
C ARG A 189 -4.18 -21.69 4.44
N PHE A 190 -4.14 -22.62 5.39
CA PHE A 190 -3.17 -23.70 5.43
C PHE A 190 -3.84 -25.07 5.27
N GLY A 191 -4.88 -25.36 6.05
CA GLY A 191 -5.70 -26.58 5.95
C GLY A 191 -5.00 -27.87 6.39
N ASP A 192 -3.69 -27.95 6.21
CA ASP A 192 -2.87 -29.12 6.49
C ASP A 192 -1.91 -28.89 7.67
N ALA A 193 -1.46 -30.01 8.25
CA ALA A 193 -0.41 -29.97 9.26
C ALA A 193 0.92 -29.45 8.67
N PRO A 194 1.72 -28.69 9.45
CA PRO A 194 3.01 -28.22 9.00
C PRO A 194 3.98 -29.39 8.79
N LYS A 195 4.80 -29.31 7.73
CA LYS A 195 5.78 -30.34 7.36
C LYS A 195 7.04 -30.31 8.24
N ASP A 196 7.39 -29.15 8.75
CA ASP A 196 8.55 -28.94 9.61
C ASP A 196 8.26 -27.88 10.69
N GLU A 197 9.12 -27.79 11.70
CA GLU A 197 8.93 -26.81 12.79
C GLU A 197 8.99 -25.37 12.27
N LYS A 198 9.72 -25.13 11.18
CA LYS A 198 9.80 -23.81 10.54
C LYS A 198 8.45 -23.40 9.94
N GLU A 199 7.76 -24.30 9.28
CA GLU A 199 6.41 -24.11 8.76
C GLU A 199 5.39 -23.96 9.88
N ARG A 200 5.54 -24.73 10.95
CA ARG A 200 4.73 -24.57 12.16
C ARG A 200 4.85 -23.16 12.75
N GLN A 201 6.06 -22.63 12.86
CA GLN A 201 6.29 -21.25 13.29
C GLN A 201 5.64 -20.22 12.35
N ARG A 202 5.59 -20.49 11.04
CA ARG A 202 4.88 -19.62 10.08
C ARG A 202 3.37 -19.64 10.30
N HIS A 203 2.78 -20.82 10.56
CA HIS A 203 1.35 -20.97 10.86
C HIS A 203 0.99 -20.22 12.15
N ILE A 204 1.79 -20.38 13.21
CA ILE A 204 1.59 -19.68 14.48
C ILE A 204 1.71 -18.17 14.28
N ARG A 205 2.77 -17.69 13.61
CA ARG A 205 2.96 -16.25 13.36
C ARG A 205 1.80 -15.65 12.56
N PHE A 206 1.22 -16.39 11.62
CA PHE A 206 0.04 -15.94 10.90
C PHE A 206 -1.13 -15.59 11.82
N LEU A 207 -1.40 -16.42 12.84
CA LEU A 207 -2.45 -16.16 13.83
C LEU A 207 -2.07 -15.00 14.76
N LEU A 208 -0.83 -14.96 15.25
CA LEU A 208 -0.35 -13.88 16.12
C LEU A 208 -0.43 -12.50 15.44
N THR A 209 -0.10 -12.41 14.15
CA THR A 209 -0.19 -11.14 13.40
C THR A 209 -1.62 -10.62 13.25
N ARG A 210 -2.63 -11.44 13.58
CA ARG A 210 -4.06 -11.07 13.59
C ARG A 210 -4.62 -10.89 15.00
N GLY A 211 -3.74 -10.89 15.99
CA GLY A 211 -4.04 -10.61 17.39
C GLY A 211 -4.47 -11.81 18.22
N PHE A 212 -4.59 -13.01 17.64
CA PHE A 212 -4.97 -14.21 18.38
C PHE A 212 -3.92 -14.56 19.44
N GLY A 213 -4.39 -15.13 20.56
CA GLY A 213 -3.53 -15.52 21.68
C GLY A 213 -2.52 -16.60 21.30
N LEU A 214 -1.35 -16.55 21.93
CA LEU A 214 -0.30 -17.55 21.70
C LEU A 214 -0.75 -18.96 22.11
N GLY A 215 -1.47 -19.07 23.23
CA GLY A 215 -2.02 -20.34 23.70
C GLY A 215 -2.96 -20.99 22.68
N ASP A 216 -3.90 -20.21 22.13
CA ASP A 216 -4.85 -20.72 21.13
C ASP A 216 -4.18 -21.01 19.80
N ALA A 217 -3.22 -20.20 19.38
CA ALA A 217 -2.42 -20.49 18.19
C ALA A 217 -1.69 -21.83 18.30
N PHE A 218 -1.14 -22.18 19.47
CA PHE A 218 -0.50 -23.47 19.69
C PHE A 218 -1.47 -24.65 19.76
N LYS A 219 -2.71 -24.44 20.21
CA LYS A 219 -3.76 -25.46 20.22
C LYS A 219 -4.29 -25.72 18.81
N ILE A 220 -4.45 -24.68 18.01
CA ILE A 220 -5.01 -24.74 16.65
C ILE A 220 -3.99 -25.33 15.68
N VAL A 221 -2.72 -24.91 15.77
CA VAL A 221 -1.68 -25.36 14.85
C VAL A 221 -1.13 -26.70 15.33
N PRO A 222 -1.35 -27.82 14.59
CA PRO A 222 -0.83 -29.12 14.98
C PRO A 222 0.70 -29.12 15.02
N LYS A 223 1.28 -30.09 15.75
CA LYS A 223 2.72 -30.30 15.73
C LYS A 223 3.17 -30.65 14.31
N ALA A 224 4.40 -30.27 13.97
CA ALA A 224 4.97 -30.67 12.69
C ALA A 224 5.00 -32.20 12.61
N THR A 225 4.57 -32.74 11.48
CA THR A 225 4.84 -34.15 11.20
C THR A 225 6.34 -34.29 11.09
N ASP A 226 6.96 -35.18 11.87
CA ASP A 226 8.37 -35.49 11.67
C ASP A 226 8.56 -35.81 10.17
N PRO A 227 9.56 -35.20 9.48
CA PRO A 227 9.88 -35.67 8.14
C PRO A 227 10.10 -37.18 8.25
N PRO A 228 9.55 -38.01 7.34
CA PRO A 228 9.73 -39.46 7.40
C PRO A 228 11.21 -39.68 7.59
N THR A 229 11.59 -40.19 8.77
CA THR A 229 12.98 -40.22 9.22
C THR A 229 13.78 -40.86 8.11
N ALA A 230 14.53 -40.05 7.36
CA ALA A 230 15.56 -40.58 6.50
C ALA A 230 16.47 -41.28 7.49
N SER A 231 16.44 -42.61 7.47
CA SER A 231 17.30 -43.45 8.27
C SER A 231 18.72 -43.00 7.96
N PHE A 232 19.27 -42.14 8.81
CA PHE A 232 20.66 -41.74 8.74
C PHE A 232 21.44 -43.02 8.99
N GLY A 233 21.85 -43.67 7.90
CA GLY A 233 22.70 -44.83 7.94
C GLY A 233 23.92 -44.45 8.76
N ARG A 234 24.01 -45.01 9.97
CA ARG A 234 25.21 -44.91 10.79
C ARG A 234 26.33 -45.59 10.02
N ARG A 235 27.07 -44.82 9.23
CA ARG A 235 28.34 -45.23 8.63
C ARG A 235 29.41 -44.22 9.04
N TRP A 236 29.75 -44.26 10.33
CA TRP A 236 31.00 -43.74 10.85
C TRP A 236 31.62 -44.83 11.72
N ARG A 237 32.52 -45.62 11.11
CA ARG A 237 33.59 -46.36 11.79
C ARG A 237 34.65 -46.77 10.76
N GLY A 238 35.46 -45.81 10.31
CA GLY A 238 36.77 -46.08 9.70
C GLY A 238 37.82 -46.01 10.81
N LYS A 239 38.21 -47.17 11.32
CA LYS A 239 39.20 -47.34 12.39
C LYS A 239 40.59 -47.06 11.80
N LEU A 240 41.39 -46.23 12.46
CA LEU A 240 42.84 -46.17 12.25
C LEU A 240 43.42 -47.57 12.45
N GLU A 241 44.03 -48.14 11.42
CA GLU A 241 45.03 -49.18 11.59
C GLU A 241 46.38 -48.62 11.15
N ARG A 242 47.25 -48.48 12.16
CA ARG A 242 48.71 -48.42 12.02
C ARG A 242 49.16 -49.78 11.47
N GLY A 243 50.03 -49.76 10.46
CA GLY A 243 50.82 -50.90 10.03
C GLY A 243 52.18 -50.38 9.60
N ASP A 244 53.20 -50.75 10.38
CA ASP A 244 54.61 -50.51 10.14
C ASP A 244 55.09 -51.19 8.85
N GLU A 245 55.97 -50.53 8.10
CA GLU A 245 57.19 -51.05 7.45
C GLU A 245 57.97 -49.92 6.76
#